data_AF-A0A7C5AIK6-F1
#
_entry.id   AF-A0A7C5AIK6-F1
#
_cell.length_a   1.000
_cell.length_b   1.000
_cell.length_c   1.000
_cell.angle_alpha   90.00
_cell.angle_beta   90.00
_cell.angle_gamma   90.00
#
_symmetry.space_group_name_H-M   'P 1'
#
loop_
_entity.id
_entity.type
_entity.pdbx_description
1 polymer ?
#
loop_
_entity_poly.entity_id
_entity_poly.type
_entity_poly.pdbx_seq_one_letter_code
_entity_poly.pdbx_strand_id
1 'polypeptide(L)'
;GTSDLRVAEEAALTAETMGVAVTRVYDVGVAGLHRLFSHLDRLRSVNALVVVAGMEGALPSVVGGLVDRPVVAVPTSIGYGTSFRGLAALLAMLNSCVPGVTVVNIDNGFGAGVAAALIARSAAARAAGRAGGGGEDGRTGNGGRRRVGTGKQRSQ
;
A
#
# COMPACT_ATOMS: atom_id res chain seq x y z
N GLY A 1 1.67 9.60 -13.61
CA GLY A 1 2.43 10.42 -14.60
C GLY A 1 2.66 11.81 -14.05
N THR A 2 3.28 12.72 -14.82
CA THR A 2 3.54 14.11 -14.38
C THR A 2 2.26 14.86 -14.02
N SER A 3 1.15 14.57 -14.71
CA SER A 3 -0.16 15.17 -14.44
C SER A 3 -0.74 14.82 -13.06
N ASP A 4 -0.36 13.68 -12.48
CA ASP A 4 -0.83 13.23 -11.16
C ASP A 4 0.00 13.81 -10.00
N LEU A 5 1.05 14.58 -10.31
CA LEU A 5 2.08 14.99 -9.36
C LEU A 5 1.51 15.78 -8.18
N ARG A 6 0.52 16.65 -8.39
CA ARG A 6 -0.07 17.46 -7.30
C ARG A 6 -0.70 16.59 -6.22
N VAL A 7 -1.41 15.54 -6.61
CA VAL A 7 -2.06 14.59 -5.69
C VAL A 7 -1.01 13.69 -5.02
N ALA A 8 0.03 13.27 -5.77
CA ALA A 8 1.14 12.50 -5.22
C ALA A 8 1.96 13.28 -4.19
N GLU A 9 2.26 14.55 -4.46
CA GLU A 9 2.98 15.41 -3.52
C GLU A 9 2.13 15.73 -2.28
N GLU A 10 0.82 15.92 -2.42
CA GLU A 10 -0.05 16.09 -1.25
C GLU A 10 0.00 14.88 -0.31
N ALA A 11 -0.07 13.66 -0.86
CA ALA A 11 0.07 12.44 -0.07
C ALA A 11 1.46 12.34 0.59
N ALA A 12 2.52 12.66 -0.16
CA ALA A 12 3.88 12.62 0.33
C ALA A 12 4.11 13.60 1.48
N LEU A 13 3.76 14.88 1.28
CA LEU A 13 3.89 15.93 2.27
C LEU A 13 3.06 15.64 3.53
N THR A 14 1.86 15.09 3.35
CA THR A 14 1.00 14.69 4.47
C THR A 14 1.67 13.61 5.32
N ALA A 15 2.20 12.55 4.70
CA ALA A 15 2.87 11.48 5.42
C ALA A 15 4.18 11.94 6.08
N GLU A 16 4.95 12.81 5.42
CA GLU A 16 6.16 13.42 6.00
C GLU A 16 5.83 14.27 7.23
N THR A 17 4.76 15.07 7.17
CA THR A 17 4.28 15.88 8.30
C THR A 17 3.88 15.01 9.49
N MET A 18 3.46 13.77 9.24
CA MET A 18 3.15 12.79 10.28
C MET A 18 4.39 12.03 10.80
N GLY A 19 5.59 12.43 10.40
CA GLY A 19 6.86 11.87 10.89
C GLY A 19 7.25 10.55 10.24
N VAL A 20 6.73 10.25 9.04
CA VAL A 20 7.11 9.05 8.27
C VAL A 20 8.07 9.42 7.16
N ALA A 21 9.13 8.62 7.01
CA ALA A 21 10.05 8.78 5.88
C ALA A 21 9.35 8.38 4.57
N VAL A 22 9.32 9.29 3.60
CA VAL A 22 8.65 9.08 2.31
C VAL A 22 9.67 8.92 1.19
N THR A 23 9.37 7.97 0.31
CA THR A 23 10.09 7.73 -0.93
C THR A 23 9.17 8.10 -2.09
N ARG A 24 9.66 8.96 -2.98
CA ARG A 24 8.93 9.41 -4.18
C ARG A 24 9.41 8.63 -5.41
N VAL A 25 8.46 8.19 -6.23
CA VAL A 25 8.70 7.56 -7.55
C VAL A 25 7.74 8.19 -8.54
N TYR A 26 8.29 8.88 -9.54
CA TYR A 26 7.53 9.58 -10.57
C TYR A 26 7.72 8.97 -11.94
N ASP A 27 6.89 9.40 -12.89
CA ASP A 27 6.91 8.94 -14.28
C ASP A 27 6.80 7.41 -14.45
N VAL A 28 6.05 6.77 -13.55
CA VAL A 28 5.63 5.37 -13.66
C VAL A 28 4.17 5.30 -14.10
N GLY A 29 3.86 4.29 -14.90
CA GLY A 29 2.52 4.07 -15.45
C GLY A 29 2.43 2.78 -16.24
N VAL A 30 1.21 2.35 -16.55
CA VAL A 30 0.95 1.07 -17.22
C VAL A 30 1.48 1.05 -18.66
N ALA A 31 1.46 2.20 -19.35
CA ALA A 31 2.06 2.34 -20.68
C ALA A 31 3.60 2.13 -20.72
N GLY A 32 4.26 2.08 -19.57
CA GLY A 32 5.72 1.99 -19.46
C GLY A 32 6.17 1.18 -18.25
N LEU A 33 5.66 -0.06 -18.10
CA LEU A 33 5.94 -0.92 -16.94
C LEU A 33 7.43 -1.15 -16.66
N HIS A 34 8.30 -1.08 -17.67
CA HIS A 34 9.75 -1.16 -17.47
C HIS A 34 10.26 -0.09 -16.49
N ARG A 35 9.67 1.11 -16.48
CA ARG A 35 9.99 2.19 -15.52
C ARG A 35 9.51 1.87 -14.11
N LEU A 36 8.45 1.09 -13.97
CA LEU A 36 8.03 0.58 -12.65
C LEU A 36 9.02 -0.49 -12.16
N PHE A 37 9.45 -1.39 -13.05
CA PHE A 37 10.32 -2.51 -12.70
C PHE A 37 11.69 -2.08 -12.17
N SER A 38 12.24 -0.96 -12.65
CA SER A 38 13.49 -0.39 -12.12
C SER A 38 13.40 0.06 -10.65
N HIS A 39 12.19 0.11 -10.07
CA HIS A 39 11.96 0.52 -8.69
C HIS A 39 11.48 -0.63 -7.79
N LEU A 40 11.36 -1.86 -8.28
CA LEU A 40 10.73 -2.97 -7.56
C LEU A 40 11.33 -3.22 -6.18
N ASP A 41 12.66 -3.24 -6.06
CA ASP A 41 13.33 -3.49 -4.77
C ASP A 41 12.98 -2.40 -3.74
N ARG A 42 12.90 -1.16 -4.20
CA ARG A 42 12.50 -0.01 -3.38
C ARG A 42 11.03 -0.06 -2.99
N LEU A 43 10.14 -0.51 -3.89
CA LEU A 43 8.72 -0.70 -3.60
C LEU A 43 8.50 -1.84 -2.59
N ARG A 44 9.37 -2.86 -2.59
CA ARG A 44 9.32 -3.98 -1.64
C ARG A 44 9.91 -3.65 -0.27
N SER A 45 10.75 -2.62 -0.17
CA SER A 45 11.39 -2.25 1.10
C SER A 45 10.52 -1.38 2.02
N VAL A 46 9.41 -0.80 1.53
CA VAL A 46 8.58 0.13 2.31
C VAL A 46 7.46 -0.56 3.09
N ASN A 47 6.96 0.09 4.14
CA ASN A 47 5.90 -0.46 5.00
C ASN A 47 4.48 -0.32 4.40
N ALA A 48 4.28 0.66 3.52
CA ALA A 48 3.03 0.92 2.81
C ALA A 48 3.34 1.70 1.54
N LEU A 49 2.47 1.60 0.54
CA LEU A 49 2.57 2.35 -0.71
C LEU A 49 1.34 3.25 -0.88
N VAL A 50 1.57 4.44 -1.42
CA VAL A 50 0.51 5.26 -2.02
C VAL A 50 0.70 5.22 -3.52
N VAL A 51 -0.31 4.76 -4.26
CA VAL A 51 -0.25 4.69 -5.72
C VAL A 51 -1.31 5.61 -6.30
N VAL A 52 -0.84 6.69 -6.92
CA VAL A 52 -1.67 7.74 -7.50
C VAL A 52 -1.73 7.56 -9.01
N ALA A 53 -2.93 7.43 -9.56
CA ALA A 53 -3.10 7.24 -11.00
C ALA A 53 -4.46 7.73 -11.51
N GLY A 54 -4.43 8.42 -12.66
CA GLY A 54 -5.62 8.75 -13.45
C GLY A 54 -5.89 7.75 -14.57
N MET A 55 -6.60 8.20 -15.61
CA MET A 55 -6.93 7.42 -16.81
C MET A 55 -7.69 6.12 -16.48
N GLU A 56 -7.13 4.95 -16.82
CA GLU A 56 -7.68 3.62 -16.59
C GLU A 56 -7.52 3.12 -15.14
N GLY A 57 -6.79 3.84 -14.28
CA GLY A 57 -6.68 3.52 -12.85
C GLY A 57 -6.04 2.15 -12.55
N ALA A 58 -5.34 1.53 -13.49
CA ALA A 58 -4.85 0.15 -13.37
C ALA A 58 -3.52 0.02 -12.60
N LEU A 59 -2.77 1.11 -12.41
CA LEU A 59 -1.45 1.06 -11.78
C LEU A 59 -1.46 0.47 -10.35
N PRO A 60 -2.41 0.82 -9.45
CA PRO A 60 -2.47 0.21 -8.12
C PRO A 60 -2.65 -1.31 -8.14
N SER A 61 -3.45 -1.85 -9.07
CA SER A 61 -3.61 -3.29 -9.25
C SER A 61 -2.30 -3.95 -9.69
N VAL A 62 -1.59 -3.34 -10.65
CA VAL A 62 -0.27 -3.84 -11.07
C VAL A 62 0.72 -3.83 -9.90
N VAL A 63 0.82 -2.72 -9.17
CA VAL A 63 1.73 -2.59 -8.04
C VAL A 63 1.40 -3.61 -6.96
N GLY A 64 0.14 -3.74 -6.55
CA GLY A 64 -0.28 -4.70 -5.55
C GLY A 64 -0.05 -6.17 -5.95
N GLY A 65 0.01 -6.47 -7.26
CA GLY A 65 0.38 -7.81 -7.74
C GLY A 65 1.89 -8.11 -7.67
N LEU A 66 2.73 -7.08 -7.48
CA LEU A 66 4.20 -7.20 -7.52
C LEU A 66 4.86 -7.10 -6.13
N VAL A 67 4.10 -6.67 -5.12
CA VAL A 67 4.57 -6.43 -3.74
C VAL A 67 3.64 -7.06 -2.72
N ASP A 68 4.18 -7.39 -1.55
CA ASP A 68 3.46 -7.97 -0.40
C ASP A 68 3.09 -6.91 0.65
N ARG A 69 2.93 -5.65 0.21
CA ARG A 69 2.78 -4.47 1.07
C ARG A 69 1.40 -3.83 0.88
N PRO A 70 0.81 -3.22 1.92
CA PRO A 70 -0.45 -2.48 1.78
C PRO A 70 -0.34 -1.35 0.76
N VAL A 71 -1.34 -1.23 -0.11
CA VAL A 71 -1.42 -0.21 -1.15
C VAL A 71 -2.64 0.68 -0.89
N VAL A 72 -2.42 1.98 -0.75
CA VAL A 72 -3.47 2.98 -0.74
C VAL A 72 -3.55 3.59 -2.14
N ALA A 73 -4.61 3.26 -2.86
CA ALA A 73 -4.86 3.70 -4.22
C ALA A 73 -5.60 5.04 -4.22
N VAL A 74 -5.07 6.01 -4.98
CA VAL A 74 -5.65 7.34 -5.15
C VAL A 74 -6.02 7.55 -6.61
N PRO A 75 -7.31 7.45 -6.96
CA PRO A 75 -7.75 7.83 -8.29
C PRO A 75 -7.60 9.34 -8.44
N THR A 76 -7.08 9.79 -9.58
CA THR A 76 -7.04 11.22 -9.88
C THR A 76 -8.12 11.61 -10.88
N SER A 77 -8.53 12.87 -10.86
CA SER A 77 -9.43 13.43 -11.88
C SER A 77 -8.76 13.63 -13.25
N ILE A 78 -7.47 13.29 -13.36
CA ILE A 78 -6.69 13.36 -14.59
C ILE A 78 -7.16 12.30 -15.59
N GLY A 79 -7.53 12.78 -16.77
CA GLY A 79 -7.75 11.97 -17.95
C GLY A 79 -8.68 12.67 -18.93
N TYR A 80 -8.83 12.08 -20.11
CA TYR A 80 -9.65 12.63 -21.19
C TYR A 80 -10.81 11.69 -21.56
N GLY A 81 -11.86 12.25 -22.17
CA GLY A 81 -13.01 11.51 -22.69
C GLY A 81 -13.68 10.66 -21.61
N THR A 82 -13.44 9.35 -21.67
CA THR A 82 -14.08 8.32 -20.83
C THR A 82 -13.52 8.23 -19.41
N SER A 83 -12.56 9.08 -19.02
CA SER A 83 -12.11 9.13 -17.62
C SER A 83 -13.21 9.66 -16.68
N PHE A 84 -14.14 10.47 -17.19
CA PHE A 84 -15.25 11.07 -16.43
C PHE A 84 -14.78 11.73 -15.11
N ARG A 85 -13.75 12.59 -15.20
CA ARG A 85 -13.14 13.28 -14.06
C ARG A 85 -12.68 12.32 -12.95
N GLY A 86 -12.11 11.18 -13.33
CA GLY A 86 -11.59 10.18 -12.40
C GLY A 86 -12.58 9.10 -11.96
N LEU A 87 -13.85 9.18 -12.37
CA LEU A 87 -14.83 8.12 -12.05
C LEU A 87 -14.44 6.77 -12.64
N ALA A 88 -13.90 6.74 -13.87
CA ALA A 88 -13.41 5.51 -14.46
C ALA A 88 -12.25 4.92 -13.65
N ALA A 89 -11.29 5.76 -13.24
CA ALA A 89 -10.15 5.33 -12.41
C ALA A 89 -10.61 4.83 -11.03
N LEU A 90 -11.54 5.55 -10.38
CA LEU A 90 -12.11 5.15 -9.09
C LEU A 90 -12.78 3.79 -9.17
N LEU A 91 -13.67 3.58 -10.16
CA LEU A 91 -14.38 2.31 -10.34
C LEU A 91 -13.42 1.18 -10.69
N ALA A 92 -12.41 1.44 -11.53
CA ALA A 92 -11.37 0.46 -11.85
C ALA A 92 -10.57 0.02 -10.61
N MET A 93 -10.15 0.99 -9.78
CA MET A 93 -9.42 0.71 -8.54
C MET A 93 -10.28 -0.05 -7.53
N LEU A 94 -11.56 0.30 -7.37
CA LEU A 94 -12.49 -0.41 -6.49
C LEU A 94 -12.79 -1.84 -6.96
N ASN A 95 -12.82 -2.06 -8.28
CA ASN A 95 -13.05 -3.38 -8.87
C ASN A 95 -11.79 -4.26 -8.90
N SER A 96 -10.64 -3.75 -8.46
CA SER A 96 -9.39 -4.50 -8.39
C SER A 96 -9.54 -5.73 -7.48
N CYS A 97 -9.22 -6.92 -7.99
CA CYS A 97 -9.20 -8.16 -7.20
C CYS A 97 -7.92 -8.34 -6.38
N VAL A 98 -6.99 -7.40 -6.45
CA VAL A 98 -5.68 -7.51 -5.81
C VAL A 98 -5.82 -7.26 -4.30
N PRO A 99 -5.44 -8.23 -3.44
CA PRO A 99 -5.55 -8.07 -2.00
C PRO A 99 -4.62 -6.97 -1.48
N GLY A 100 -5.02 -6.35 -0.38
CA GLY A 100 -4.20 -5.30 0.26
C GLY A 100 -4.28 -3.93 -0.41
N VAL A 101 -5.11 -3.76 -1.44
CA VAL A 101 -5.44 -2.46 -2.03
C VAL A 101 -6.63 -1.86 -1.29
N THR A 102 -6.51 -0.61 -0.83
CA THR A 102 -7.60 0.21 -0.30
C THR A 102 -7.69 1.50 -1.11
N VAL A 103 -8.89 1.92 -1.47
CA VAL A 103 -9.10 3.07 -2.37
C VAL A 103 -9.62 4.26 -1.56
N VAL A 104 -9.05 5.43 -1.78
CA VAL A 104 -9.57 6.71 -1.26
C VAL A 104 -10.38 7.44 -2.33
N ASN A 105 -11.01 8.55 -1.93
CA ASN A 105 -11.76 9.37 -2.88
C ASN A 105 -10.86 9.99 -3.97
N ILE A 106 -11.47 10.44 -5.06
CA ILE A 106 -10.78 11.10 -6.18
C ILE A 106 -9.99 12.31 -5.68
N ASP A 107 -8.74 12.41 -6.11
CA ASP A 107 -7.77 13.46 -5.76
C ASP A 107 -7.47 13.58 -4.25
N ASN A 108 -7.87 12.60 -3.43
CA ASN A 108 -7.68 12.65 -1.98
C ASN A 108 -6.26 12.21 -1.57
N GLY A 109 -5.25 12.98 -1.97
CA GLY A 109 -3.85 12.75 -1.58
C GLY A 109 -3.66 12.82 -0.07
N PHE A 110 -4.31 13.78 0.58
CA PHE A 110 -4.31 13.93 2.04
C PHE A 110 -4.73 12.64 2.76
N GLY A 111 -5.92 12.11 2.45
CA GLY A 111 -6.43 10.90 3.10
C GLY A 111 -5.53 9.69 2.85
N ALA A 112 -4.94 9.60 1.66
CA ALA A 112 -3.99 8.54 1.34
C ALA A 112 -2.70 8.65 2.14
N GLY A 113 -2.14 9.86 2.27
CA GLY A 113 -0.96 10.15 3.08
C GLY A 113 -1.19 9.81 4.56
N VAL A 114 -2.33 10.22 5.11
CA VAL A 114 -2.71 9.87 6.50
C VAL A 114 -2.80 8.36 6.68
N ALA A 115 -3.52 7.66 5.81
CA ALA A 115 -3.68 6.21 5.89
C ALA A 115 -2.33 5.49 5.82
N ALA A 116 -1.49 5.84 4.84
CA ALA A 116 -0.17 5.24 4.68
C ALA A 116 0.74 5.52 5.88
N ALA A 117 0.71 6.73 6.44
CA ALA A 117 1.51 7.08 7.61
C ALA A 117 1.09 6.28 8.86
N LEU A 118 -0.22 6.10 9.07
CA LEU A 118 -0.73 5.27 10.17
C LEU A 118 -0.30 3.80 10.03
N ILE A 119 -0.37 3.24 8.82
CA ILE A 119 0.11 1.88 8.53
C ILE A 119 1.61 1.78 8.83
N ALA A 120 2.42 2.71 8.32
CA ALA A 120 3.87 2.69 8.49
C ALA A 120 4.30 2.81 9.97
N ARG A 121 3.68 3.72 10.73
CA ARG A 121 3.94 3.85 12.17
C ARG A 121 3.54 2.62 12.96
N SER A 122 2.41 2.00 12.60
CA SER A 122 1.95 0.75 13.23
C SER A 122 2.91 -0.40 12.96
N ALA A 123 3.47 -0.50 11.76
CA ALA A 123 4.49 -1.48 11.41
C ALA A 123 5.79 -1.25 12.22
N ALA A 124 6.25 0.01 12.29
CA ALA A 124 7.45 0.38 13.05
C ALA A 124 7.31 0.09 14.56
N ALA A 125 6.17 0.43 15.16
CA ALA A 125 5.90 0.15 16.56
C ALA A 125 5.93 -1.36 16.87
N ARG A 126 5.38 -2.20 15.98
CA ARG A 126 5.45 -3.66 16.12
C ARG A 126 6.87 -4.20 15.99
N ALA A 127 7.69 -3.63 15.11
CA ALA A 127 9.08 -4.01 14.98
C ALA A 127 9.89 -3.68 16.25
N ALA A 128 9.69 -2.49 16.81
CA ALA A 128 10.32 -2.07 18.06
C ALA A 128 9.92 -2.96 19.26
N GLY A 129 8.63 -3.31 19.38
CA GLY A 129 8.16 -4.22 20.43
C GLY A 129 8.74 -5.64 20.34
N ARG A 130 8.99 -6.14 19.13
CA ARG A 130 9.65 -7.45 18.93
C ARG A 130 11.14 -7.41 19.29
N ALA A 131 11.84 -6.31 19.03
CA ALA A 131 13.23 -6.15 19.41
C ALA A 131 13.43 -6.06 20.94
N GLY A 132 12.47 -5.47 21.66
CA GLY A 132 12.51 -5.36 23.12
C GLY A 132 12.11 -6.62 23.89
N GLY A 133 11.41 -7.58 23.27
CA GLY A 133 10.89 -8.78 23.93
C GLY A 133 11.81 -10.02 23.89
N GLY A 134 13.02 -9.93 23.32
CA GLY A 134 13.95 -11.06 23.17
C GLY A 134 14.90 -11.32 24.34
N GLY A 135 14.71 -10.65 25.49
CA GLY A 135 15.67 -10.63 26.61
C GLY A 135 15.36 -11.52 27.82
N GLU A 136 14.14 -12.08 27.94
CA GLU A 136 13.76 -12.89 29.11
C GLU A 136 12.98 -14.13 28.67
N ASP A 137 13.68 -15.22 28.38
CA ASP A 137 13.10 -16.56 28.57
C ASP A 137 14.21 -17.59 28.78
N GLY A 138 14.90 -17.42 29.91
CA GLY A 138 15.76 -18.41 30.50
C GLY A 138 15.23 -18.76 31.89
N ARG A 139 14.22 -19.64 32.00
CA ARG A 139 14.10 -20.67 33.05
C ARG A 139 12.79 -21.49 32.97
N THR A 140 13.01 -22.81 32.88
CA THR A 140 12.28 -23.91 33.55
C THR A 140 10.86 -24.27 33.13
N GLY A 141 10.66 -25.55 32.74
CA GLY A 141 9.34 -26.20 32.88
C GLY A 141 9.06 -27.35 31.92
N ASN A 142 9.69 -28.50 32.15
CA ASN A 142 9.30 -29.79 31.60
C ASN A 142 7.82 -30.13 31.90
N GLY A 143 7.07 -30.62 30.90
CA GLY A 143 5.94 -31.51 31.15
C GLY A 143 4.71 -31.31 30.25
N GLY A 144 4.34 -32.36 29.50
CA GLY A 144 2.93 -32.63 29.21
C GLY A 144 2.51 -32.65 27.74
N ARG A 145 2.48 -33.86 27.18
CA ARG A 145 1.75 -34.26 25.96
C ARG A 145 0.31 -33.72 25.93
N ARG A 146 -0.19 -33.33 24.75
CA ARG A 146 -1.21 -34.10 23.99
C ARG A 146 -1.66 -33.38 22.70
N ARG A 147 -1.80 -34.20 21.64
CA ARG A 147 -2.39 -33.88 20.34
C ARG A 147 -3.90 -33.65 20.45
N VAL A 148 -4.41 -32.65 19.75
CA VAL A 148 -5.78 -32.50 19.19
C VAL A 148 -5.60 -31.52 18.02
N GLY A 149 -6.12 -31.64 16.79
CA GLY A 149 -7.07 -32.50 16.13
C GLY A 149 -7.38 -31.74 14.84
N THR A 150 -7.17 -32.35 13.67
CA THR A 150 -7.37 -31.72 12.35
C THR A 150 -8.84 -31.40 12.10
N GLY A 151 -9.20 -30.11 12.16
CA GLY A 151 -10.51 -29.58 11.78
C GLY A 151 -10.45 -28.93 10.40
N LYS A 152 -10.86 -29.69 9.39
CA LYS A 152 -11.18 -29.26 8.02
C LYS A 152 -12.53 -28.52 8.06
N GLN A 153 -12.68 -27.35 7.40
CA GLN A 153 -13.92 -26.69 6.89
C GLN A 153 -13.66 -25.15 6.86
N ARG A 154 -14.06 -24.33 5.89
CA ARG A 154 -14.81 -24.46 4.63
C ARG A 154 -14.46 -23.23 3.78
N SER A 155 -14.38 -23.42 2.47
CA SER A 155 -14.44 -22.39 1.44
C SER A 155 -15.86 -21.80 1.37
N GLN A 156 -15.95 -20.48 1.26
CA GLN A 156 -16.93 -19.79 0.42
C GLN A 156 -16.15 -18.92 -0.57
#